data_AF-A0A7C1FQ17-F1
#
_entry.id   AF-A0A7C1FQ17-F1
#
_cell.length_a   1.000
_cell.length_b   1.000
_cell.length_c   1.000
_cell.angle_alpha   90.00
_cell.angle_beta   90.00
_cell.angle_gamma   90.00
#
_symmetry.space_group_name_H-M   'P 1'
#
loop_
_entity.id
_entity.type
_entity.pdbx_description
1 polymer ?
#
loop_
_entity_poly.entity_id
_entity_poly.type
_entity_poly.pdbx_seq_one_letter_code
_entity_poly.pdbx_strand_id
1 'polypeptide(L)'
;MKLNAPAIAAINVGARYGIMGEAIPLMATAEWTERLKNFTLQIYDEKGNLLTEGKSSSLLGNPLAVALWIRESLSREGKRLKKDDLLSLGSIGKMIPVKPGTTLCARYIDLDPKGPVEVCVSFFKREEFLAPT
;
A
#
# COMPACT_ATOMS: atom_id res chain seq x y z
N MET A 1 -4.60 -1.92 27.19
CA MET A 1 -3.48 -1.08 26.72
C MET A 1 -4.04 -0.08 25.72
N LYS A 2 -3.78 1.22 25.89
CA LYS A 2 -4.24 2.26 24.93
C LYS A 2 -3.26 2.28 23.75
N LEU A 3 -3.77 2.22 22.52
CA LEU A 3 -2.92 2.31 21.34
C LEU A 3 -2.35 3.74 21.24
N ASN A 4 -1.02 3.87 21.27
CA ASN A 4 -0.29 5.13 21.15
C ASN A 4 0.97 4.91 20.28
N ALA A 5 1.70 5.99 19.94
CA ALA A 5 2.83 5.90 19.02
C ALA A 5 3.93 4.90 19.47
N PRO A 6 4.38 4.88 20.74
CA PRO A 6 5.31 3.85 21.21
C PRO A 6 4.78 2.42 21.08
N ALA A 7 3.50 2.20 21.41
CA ALA A 7 2.88 0.89 21.28
C ALA A 7 2.82 0.43 19.81
N ILE A 8 2.51 1.34 18.87
CA ILE A 8 2.49 1.07 17.43
C ILE A 8 3.90 0.73 16.93
N ALA A 9 4.92 1.49 17.34
CA ALA A 9 6.30 1.23 16.97
C ALA A 9 6.78 -0.15 17.46
N ALA A 10 6.45 -0.51 18.71
CA ALA A 10 6.83 -1.78 19.31
C ALA A 10 6.25 -3.01 18.58
N ILE A 11 5.11 -2.87 17.89
CA ILE A 11 4.48 -3.96 17.12
C ILE A 11 4.81 -3.93 15.61
N ASN A 12 5.94 -3.32 15.24
CA ASN A 12 6.38 -3.13 13.87
C ASN A 12 5.31 -2.43 13.00
N VAL A 13 4.69 -1.38 13.56
CA VAL A 13 3.65 -0.58 12.90
C VAL A 13 2.44 -1.43 12.45
N GLY A 14 2.26 -2.61 13.04
CA GLY A 14 1.18 -3.53 12.68
C GLY A 14 1.38 -4.26 11.34
N ALA A 15 2.55 -4.17 10.70
CA ALA A 15 2.82 -4.88 9.45
C ALA A 15 2.81 -6.41 9.66
N ARG A 16 2.16 -7.14 8.75
CA ARG A 16 2.05 -8.62 8.79
C ARG A 16 2.35 -9.24 7.44
N TYR A 17 1.68 -8.77 6.40
CA TYR A 17 1.83 -9.22 5.02
C TYR A 17 1.80 -8.02 4.07
N GLY A 18 2.38 -8.19 2.90
CA GLY A 18 2.29 -7.27 1.77
C GLY A 18 1.79 -8.02 0.53
N ILE A 19 0.98 -7.34 -0.28
CA ILE A 19 0.50 -7.85 -1.56
C ILE A 19 1.06 -6.91 -2.62
N MET A 20 1.72 -7.47 -3.63
CA MET A 20 2.33 -6.70 -4.71
C MET A 20 1.61 -7.01 -6.01
N GLY A 21 1.42 -5.97 -6.83
CA GLY A 21 1.04 -6.11 -8.23
C GLY A 21 2.26 -6.24 -9.14
N GLU A 22 2.01 -6.13 -10.44
CA GLU A 22 3.07 -6.00 -11.43
C GLU A 22 3.82 -4.68 -11.25
N ALA A 23 5.14 -4.73 -11.40
CA ALA A 23 5.99 -3.54 -11.25
C ALA A 23 5.81 -2.58 -12.44
N ILE A 24 5.56 -1.31 -12.14
CA ILE A 24 5.45 -0.25 -13.14
C ILE A 24 6.79 0.50 -13.22
N PRO A 25 7.52 0.46 -14.35
CA PRO A 25 8.78 1.18 -14.49
C PRO A 25 8.53 2.69 -14.52
N LEU A 26 9.23 3.43 -13.66
CA LEU A 26 9.14 4.88 -13.58
C LEU A 26 10.18 5.55 -14.48
N MET A 27 9.88 6.76 -14.97
CA MET A 27 10.87 7.64 -15.59
C MET A 27 11.03 8.93 -14.77
N ALA A 28 12.23 9.50 -14.76
CA ALA A 28 12.51 10.76 -14.07
C ALA A 28 12.00 11.97 -14.86
N THR A 29 10.67 12.08 -15.02
CA THR A 29 10.02 13.17 -15.75
C THR A 29 9.04 13.93 -14.86
N ALA A 30 8.73 15.17 -15.24
CA ALA A 30 7.69 15.97 -14.59
C ALA A 30 6.31 15.29 -14.66
N GLU A 31 6.02 14.62 -15.78
CA GLU A 31 4.78 13.86 -15.95
C GLU A 31 4.65 12.74 -14.91
N TRP A 32 5.70 11.93 -14.70
CA TRP A 32 5.69 10.90 -13.67
C TRP A 32 5.57 11.46 -12.26
N THR A 33 6.18 12.61 -12.01
CA THR A 33 6.07 13.29 -10.71
C THR A 33 4.62 13.71 -10.44
N GLU A 34 3.94 14.31 -11.41
CA GLU A 34 2.53 14.67 -11.28
C GLU A 34 1.62 13.44 -11.24
N ARG A 35 1.94 12.39 -12.00
CA ARG A 35 1.20 11.12 -11.96
C ARG A 35 1.21 10.49 -10.58
N LEU A 36 2.40 10.36 -9.98
CA LEU A 36 2.57 9.81 -8.63
C LEU A 36 1.87 10.65 -7.56
N LYS A 37 1.72 11.95 -7.77
CA LYS A 37 1.04 12.86 -6.85
C LYS A 37 -0.48 12.77 -6.93
N ASN A 38 -1.04 12.41 -8.09
CA ASN A 38 -2.46 12.61 -8.38
C ASN A 38 -3.26 11.33 -8.65
N PHE A 39 -2.63 10.16 -8.76
CA PHE A 39 -3.36 8.90 -8.93
C PHE A 39 -4.32 8.62 -7.77
N THR A 40 -5.39 7.89 -8.06
CA THR A 40 -6.44 7.54 -7.10
C THR A 40 -6.42 6.04 -6.81
N LEU A 41 -6.56 5.67 -5.54
CA LEU A 41 -6.79 4.30 -5.10
C LEU A 41 -8.27 4.12 -4.77
N GLN A 42 -8.87 3.06 -5.30
CA GLN A 42 -10.18 2.57 -4.93
C GLN A 42 -10.05 1.11 -4.50
N ILE A 43 -10.74 0.71 -3.42
CA ILE A 43 -10.79 -0.68 -2.99
C ILE A 43 -12.23 -1.18 -3.07
N TYR A 44 -12.41 -2.33 -3.71
CA TYR A 44 -13.69 -2.97 -3.93
C TYR A 44 -13.78 -4.33 -3.21
N ASP A 45 -14.99 -4.73 -2.83
CA ASP A 45 -15.29 -6.12 -2.45
C ASP A 45 -15.55 -7.03 -3.66
N GLU A 46 -15.79 -8.31 -3.43
CA GLU A 46 -16.07 -9.30 -4.47
C GLU A 46 -17.35 -9.04 -5.28
N LYS A 47 -18.23 -8.17 -4.78
CA LYS A 47 -19.50 -7.79 -5.43
C LYS A 47 -19.37 -6.49 -6.21
N GLY A 48 -18.19 -5.86 -6.21
CA GLY A 48 -17.94 -4.58 -6.85
C GLY A 48 -18.39 -3.37 -6.04
N ASN A 49 -18.69 -3.51 -4.75
CA ASN A 49 -19.01 -2.37 -3.91
C ASN A 49 -17.73 -1.62 -3.53
N LEU A 50 -17.71 -0.30 -3.71
CA LEU A 50 -16.60 0.54 -3.29
C LEU A 50 -16.56 0.63 -1.75
N LEU A 51 -15.47 0.14 -1.17
CA LEU A 51 -15.26 0.13 0.29
C LEU A 51 -14.50 1.36 0.78
N THR A 52 -13.49 1.79 0.02
CA THR A 52 -12.74 3.01 0.32
C THR A 52 -12.11 3.60 -0.95
N GLU A 53 -11.92 4.91 -0.93
CA GLU A 53 -11.22 5.66 -1.96
C GLU A 53 -10.25 6.65 -1.29
N GLY A 54 -9.12 6.92 -1.93
CA GLY A 54 -8.20 7.98 -1.52
C GLY A 54 -7.29 8.45 -2.65
N LYS A 55 -6.72 9.64 -2.49
CA LYS A 55 -5.74 10.19 -3.44
C LYS A 55 -4.32 10.02 -2.92
N SER A 56 -3.40 9.72 -3.82
CA SER A 56 -1.97 9.58 -3.51
C SER A 56 -1.36 10.81 -2.83
N SER A 57 -1.87 12.01 -3.10
CA SER A 57 -1.49 13.25 -2.39
C SER A 57 -1.77 13.23 -0.87
N SER A 58 -2.59 12.32 -0.36
CA SER A 58 -2.75 12.10 1.08
C SER A 58 -1.46 11.59 1.75
N LEU A 59 -0.52 11.04 0.97
CA LEU A 59 0.79 10.61 1.44
C LEU A 59 1.77 11.79 1.51
N LEU A 60 1.74 12.56 2.60
CA LEU A 60 2.60 13.75 2.81
C LEU A 60 2.60 14.73 1.62
N GLY A 61 1.48 14.88 0.93
CA GLY A 61 1.36 15.72 -0.27
C GLY A 61 1.85 15.05 -1.57
N ASN A 62 2.82 14.14 -1.50
CA ASN A 62 3.36 13.38 -2.63
C ASN A 62 4.05 12.08 -2.14
N PRO A 63 3.76 10.90 -2.70
CA PRO A 63 4.44 9.65 -2.33
C PRO A 63 5.98 9.71 -2.40
N LEU A 64 6.55 10.45 -3.35
CA LEU A 64 8.01 10.64 -3.44
C LEU A 64 8.58 11.36 -2.21
N ALA A 65 7.83 12.29 -1.61
CA ALA A 65 8.24 12.95 -0.38
C ALA A 65 8.34 11.95 0.78
N VAL A 66 7.45 10.95 0.82
CA VAL A 66 7.54 9.87 1.83
C VAL A 66 8.81 9.04 1.64
N ALA A 67 9.14 8.66 0.41
CA ALA A 67 10.36 7.89 0.13
C ALA A 67 11.62 8.65 0.55
N LEU A 68 11.69 9.96 0.28
CA LEU A 68 12.79 10.82 0.71
C LEU A 68 12.85 10.92 2.25
N TRP A 69 11.71 11.08 2.91
CA TRP A 69 11.63 11.12 4.37
C TRP A 69 12.12 9.81 5.01
N ILE A 70 11.74 8.64 4.47
CA ILE A 70 12.22 7.34 4.95
C ILE A 70 13.74 7.25 4.84
N ARG A 71 14.29 7.60 3.67
CA ARG A 71 15.75 7.61 3.43
C ARG A 71 16.47 8.49 4.45
N GLU A 72 15.97 9.70 4.69
CA GLU A 72 16.56 10.65 5.64
C GLU A 72 16.42 10.22 7.09
N SER A 73 15.30 9.59 7.46
CA SER A 73 15.11 9.02 8.79
C SER A 73 16.11 7.91 9.06
N LEU A 74 16.26 6.97 8.12
CA LEU A 74 17.26 5.89 8.23
C LEU A 74 18.68 6.43 8.31
N SER A 75 19.01 7.46 7.51
CA SER A 75 20.33 8.08 7.54
C SER A 75 20.66 8.69 8.91
N ARG A 76 19.69 9.30 9.59
CA ARG A 76 19.87 9.85 10.95
C ARG A 76 20.13 8.76 12.00
N GLU A 77 19.65 7.55 11.75
CA GLU A 77 19.92 6.36 12.56
C GLU A 77 21.20 5.61 12.14
N GLY A 78 22.00 6.15 11.22
CA GLY A 78 23.19 5.48 10.70
C GLY A 78 22.90 4.29 9.78
N LYS A 79 21.64 4.13 9.34
CA LYS A 79 21.19 3.08 8.42
C LYS A 79 21.11 3.64 6.99
N ARG A 80 21.06 2.74 6.01
CA ARG A 80 20.90 3.10 4.59
C ARG A 80 19.96 2.12 3.91
N LEU A 81 19.19 2.62 2.95
CA LEU A 81 18.47 1.78 2.00
C LEU A 81 19.46 1.02 1.13
N LYS A 82 19.17 -0.25 0.89
CA LYS A 82 19.92 -1.11 -0.01
C LYS A 82 19.23 -1.16 -1.35
N LYS A 83 20.00 -1.52 -2.39
CA LYS A 83 19.43 -1.87 -3.67
C LYS A 83 18.39 -2.98 -3.46
N ASP A 84 17.26 -2.86 -4.15
CA ASP A 84 16.14 -3.82 -4.15
C ASP A 84 15.33 -3.86 -2.82
N ASP A 85 15.58 -2.94 -1.88
CA ASP A 85 14.67 -2.73 -0.74
C ASP A 85 13.29 -2.25 -1.23
N LEU A 86 12.24 -2.81 -0.64
CA LEU A 86 10.85 -2.42 -0.92
C LEU A 86 10.35 -1.43 0.12
N LEU A 87 9.80 -0.31 -0.34
CA LEU A 87 9.23 0.73 0.51
C LEU A 87 7.70 0.74 0.44
N SER A 88 7.06 0.45 1.56
CA SER A 88 5.64 0.77 1.74
C SER A 88 5.51 2.21 2.20
N LEU A 89 4.89 3.06 1.38
CA LEU A 89 4.82 4.50 1.60
C LEU A 89 3.65 4.93 2.50
N GLY A 90 2.89 3.97 3.05
CA GLY A 90 1.74 4.22 3.91
C GLY A 90 0.39 4.04 3.21
N SER A 91 -0.67 4.48 3.89
CA SER A 91 -2.06 4.30 3.44
C SER A 91 -2.58 5.53 2.69
N ILE A 92 -3.18 5.30 1.52
CA ILE A 92 -3.83 6.36 0.71
C ILE A 92 -5.30 6.55 1.14
N GLY A 93 -5.99 5.45 1.46
CA GLY A 93 -7.39 5.44 1.89
C GLY A 93 -7.54 5.09 3.37
N LYS A 94 -8.80 4.98 3.82
CA LYS A 94 -9.09 4.50 5.18
C LYS A 94 -8.79 3.00 5.27
N MET A 95 -8.24 2.58 6.40
CA MET A 95 -8.06 1.15 6.66
C MET A 95 -9.43 0.47 6.82
N ILE A 96 -9.62 -0.64 6.11
CA ILE A 96 -10.84 -1.44 6.16
C ILE A 96 -10.58 -2.74 6.93
N PRO A 97 -11.45 -3.14 7.87
CA PRO A 97 -11.36 -4.45 8.51
C PRO A 97 -11.60 -5.56 7.50
N VAL A 98 -10.74 -6.58 7.51
CA VAL A 98 -10.87 -7.77 6.65
C VAL A 98 -11.56 -8.89 7.43
N LYS A 99 -12.49 -9.61 6.80
CA LYS A 99 -13.14 -10.81 7.37
C LYS A 99 -12.67 -12.06 6.63
N PRO A 100 -12.59 -13.22 7.28
CA PRO A 100 -12.40 -14.49 6.56
C PRO A 100 -13.50 -14.71 5.52
N GLY A 101 -13.12 -15.23 4.35
CA GLY A 101 -13.98 -15.47 3.19
C GLY A 101 -14.17 -14.27 2.25
N THR A 102 -13.50 -13.14 2.47
CA THR A 102 -13.66 -11.95 1.60
C THR A 102 -12.56 -11.84 0.56
N THR A 103 -12.88 -11.27 -0.60
CA THR A 103 -11.89 -10.84 -1.59
C THR A 103 -11.89 -9.32 -1.67
N LEU A 104 -10.69 -8.73 -1.71
CA LEU A 104 -10.50 -7.30 -1.86
C LEU A 104 -9.69 -7.04 -3.13
N CYS A 105 -10.13 -6.07 -3.93
CA CYS A 105 -9.42 -5.63 -5.13
C CYS A 105 -9.07 -4.14 -5.00
N ALA A 106 -7.77 -3.84 -4.97
CA ALA A 106 -7.24 -2.49 -5.02
C ALA A 106 -7.05 -2.09 -6.48
N ARG A 107 -7.77 -1.05 -6.91
CA ARG A 107 -7.68 -0.45 -8.24
C ARG A 107 -7.03 0.91 -8.18
N TYR A 108 -5.97 1.09 -8.95
CA TYR A 108 -5.21 2.32 -9.07
C TYR A 108 -5.55 2.99 -10.39
N ILE A 109 -6.19 4.15 -10.34
CA ILE A 109 -6.58 4.94 -11.50
C ILE A 109 -5.53 6.01 -11.73
N ASP A 110 -5.13 6.17 -13.00
CA ASP A 110 -4.10 7.10 -13.49
C ASP A 110 -2.68 6.81 -13.01
N LEU A 111 -2.43 5.69 -12.31
CA LEU A 111 -1.08 5.31 -11.88
C LEU A 111 -0.20 4.79 -13.03
N ASP A 112 -0.74 3.95 -13.91
CA ASP A 112 -0.04 3.43 -15.09
C ASP A 112 -0.57 4.16 -16.34
N PRO A 113 0.30 4.68 -17.23
CA PRO A 113 -0.12 5.26 -18.51
C PRO A 113 -0.91 4.29 -19.41
N LYS A 114 -0.80 2.97 -19.21
CA LYS A 114 -1.52 1.95 -19.97
C LYS A 114 -2.99 1.79 -19.54
N GLY A 115 -3.38 2.30 -18.37
CA GLY A 115 -4.73 2.21 -17.84
C GLY A 115 -4.78 1.85 -16.35
N PRO A 116 -5.97 1.60 -15.79
CA PRO A 116 -6.12 1.22 -14.39
C PRO A 116 -5.38 -0.08 -14.06
N VAL A 117 -4.68 -0.10 -12.94
CA VAL A 117 -3.98 -1.30 -12.44
C VAL A 117 -4.75 -1.89 -11.27
N GLU A 118 -4.92 -3.20 -11.25
CA GLU A 118 -5.69 -3.89 -10.22
C GLU A 118 -4.86 -4.99 -9.55
N VAL A 119 -4.99 -5.10 -8.23
CA VAL A 119 -4.39 -6.15 -7.42
C VAL A 119 -5.46 -6.69 -6.47
N CYS A 120 -5.75 -7.98 -6.57
CA CYS A 120 -6.76 -8.63 -5.74
C CYS A 120 -6.13 -9.62 -4.76
N VAL A 121 -6.76 -9.78 -3.60
CA VAL A 121 -6.40 -10.78 -2.60
C VAL A 121 -7.65 -11.41 -2.01
N SER A 122 -7.61 -12.73 -1.81
CA SER A 122 -8.67 -13.48 -1.14
C SER A 122 -8.18 -13.98 0.21
N PHE A 123 -9.01 -13.82 1.23
CA PHE A 123 -8.73 -14.27 2.60
C PHE A 123 -9.57 -15.50 2.89
N PHE A 124 -8.96 -16.68 2.99
CA PHE A 124 -9.66 -17.94 3.22
C PHE A 124 -9.92 -18.20 4.71
N LYS A 125 -10.89 -19.05 5.01
CA LYS A 125 -11.08 -19.54 6.38
C LYS A 125 -9.98 -20.53 6.73
N ARG A 126 -9.55 -20.53 7.99
CA ARG A 126 -8.45 -21.40 8.46
C ARG A 126 -8.76 -22.89 8.29
N GLU A 127 -10.05 -23.28 8.30
CA GLU A 127 -10.46 -24.66 8.07
C GLU A 127 -10.18 -25.16 6.64
N GLU A 128 -10.13 -24.27 5.64
CA GLU A 128 -9.92 -24.62 4.22
C GLU A 128 -8.44 -24.92 3.88
N PHE A 129 -7.51 -24.57 4.77
CA PHE A 129 -6.08 -24.86 4.61
C PHE A 129 -5.67 -26.25 5.13
N LEU A 130 -6.55 -26.95 5.85
CA LEU A 130 -6.25 -28.21 6.56
C LEU A 130 -7.00 -29.42 6.00
N ALA A 131 -7.69 -29.29 4.86
CA ALA A 131 -8.24 -30.46 4.18
C ALA A 131 -7.08 -31.36 3.71
N PRO A 132 -6.96 -32.61 4.20
CA PRO A 132 -5.90 -33.50 3.77
C PRO A 132 -6.11 -33.88 2.30
N THR A 133 -5.07 -33.73 1.49
CA THR A 133 -4.91 -34.41 0.20
C THR A 133 -4.89 -35.93 0.38
#